data_AF-A0ABD1FFE0-F1
#
_entry.id   AF-A0ABD1FFE0-F1
#
_cell.length_a   1.000
_cell.length_b   1.000
_cell.length_c   1.000
_cell.angle_alpha   90.00
_cell.angle_beta   90.00
_cell.angle_gamma   90.00
#
_symmetry.space_group_name_H-M   'P 1'
#
loop_
_entity.id
_entity.type
_entity.pdbx_description
1 polymer ?
#
loop_
_entity_poly.entity_id
_entity_poly.type
_entity_poly.pdbx_seq_one_letter_code
_entity_poly.pdbx_strand_id
1 'polypeptide(L)'
;MYSLTDKNVPFNIAKQQQEMQQQQQQQQQQQQQQQQQQQQQQQQQQQVQQQQMQQNPQQPPQPLDNISKIKSLVGPLKDTLAMTIKTAAQILNQNSQIDSGSQKISDIQIPRFERNLEEFYSICDQIELHLKTSIKCLGQAESSNRYLNLPVVPTRNENIGLNENTLTYTQFLVTVGAQLSYIKEIHETLLAAAQNISLPE
;
A
#
# COMPACT_ATOMS: atom_id res chain seq x y z
N MET A 1 99.15 -5.18 16.17
CA MET A 1 98.51 -5.15 17.51
C MET A 1 97.38 -4.13 17.48
N TYR A 2 96.27 -4.42 18.18
CA TYR A 2 94.93 -3.82 18.13
C TYR A 2 94.78 -2.39 18.72
N SER A 3 93.80 -1.61 18.21
CA SER A 3 92.71 -0.84 18.90
C SER A 3 92.17 0.29 17.97
N LEU A 4 90.91 0.32 17.48
CA LEU A 4 89.62 0.80 18.09
C LEU A 4 89.77 2.11 18.91
N THR A 5 88.96 3.19 18.83
CA THR A 5 87.70 3.56 18.14
C THR A 5 87.41 5.06 18.38
N ASP A 6 86.63 5.66 17.46
CA ASP A 6 85.63 6.75 17.62
C ASP A 6 85.88 8.02 18.44
N LYS A 7 85.55 9.17 17.80
CA LYS A 7 84.30 9.93 18.04
C LYS A 7 84.19 11.16 17.12
N ASN A 8 83.37 11.06 16.08
CA ASN A 8 82.85 12.20 15.33
C ASN A 8 81.35 11.97 15.06
N VAL A 9 80.48 12.56 15.89
CA VAL A 9 79.02 12.49 15.72
C VAL A 9 78.41 13.84 16.09
N PRO A 10 77.97 14.66 15.11
CA PRO A 10 76.65 15.27 15.27
C PRO A 10 75.83 15.44 13.98
N PHE A 11 76.13 14.75 12.87
CA PHE A 11 75.38 14.97 11.61
C PHE A 11 74.13 14.07 11.41
N ASN A 12 73.88 13.10 12.30
CA ASN A 12 72.81 12.11 12.08
C ASN A 12 71.51 12.38 12.88
N ILE A 13 71.57 13.11 14.00
CA ILE A 13 70.39 13.31 14.87
C ILE A 13 69.40 14.30 14.26
N ALA A 14 69.87 15.40 13.65
CA ALA A 14 68.99 16.40 13.04
C ALA A 14 68.20 15.86 11.85
N LYS A 15 68.84 15.03 11.01
CA LYS A 15 68.18 14.41 9.86
C LYS A 15 67.12 13.39 10.30
N GLN A 16 67.43 12.57 11.31
CA GLN A 16 66.48 11.58 11.84
C GLN A 16 65.28 12.25 12.55
N GLN A 17 65.48 13.40 13.19
CA GLN A 17 64.38 14.15 13.83
C GLN A 17 63.48 14.85 12.79
N GLN A 18 64.05 15.30 11.68
CA GLN A 18 63.30 15.89 10.57
C GLN A 18 62.50 14.83 9.78
N GLU A 19 63.04 13.64 9.57
CA GLU A 19 62.32 12.53 8.92
C GLU A 19 61.15 12.01 9.78
N MET A 20 61.30 11.95 11.10
CA MET A 20 60.19 11.57 11.99
C MET A 20 59.04 12.60 11.96
N GLN A 21 59.37 13.90 11.96
CA GLN A 21 58.36 14.95 11.93
C GLN A 21 57.60 14.97 10.60
N GLN A 22 58.29 14.69 9.50
CA GLN A 22 57.67 14.58 8.17
C GLN A 22 56.79 13.33 8.06
N GLN A 23 57.18 12.21 8.68
CA GLN A 23 56.37 10.99 8.71
C GLN A 23 55.10 11.14 9.56
N GLN A 24 55.17 11.88 10.68
CA GLN A 24 53.99 12.15 11.50
C GLN A 24 52.98 13.05 10.78
N GLN A 25 53.45 14.04 10.02
CA GLN A 25 52.58 14.93 9.26
C GLN A 25 51.87 14.20 8.10
N GLN A 26 52.57 13.24 7.46
CA GLN A 26 51.99 12.44 6.38
C GLN A 26 50.94 11.45 6.91
N GLN A 27 51.13 10.89 8.11
CA GLN A 27 50.16 9.99 8.74
C GLN A 27 48.88 10.72 9.18
N GLN A 28 49.00 11.98 9.64
CA GLN A 28 47.84 12.78 10.02
C GLN A 28 46.99 13.19 8.80
N GLN A 29 47.62 13.45 7.66
CA GLN A 29 46.90 13.78 6.42
C GLN A 29 46.15 12.57 5.84
N GLN A 30 46.71 11.36 5.98
CA GLN A 30 46.05 10.13 5.53
C GLN A 30 44.83 9.78 6.40
N GLN A 31 44.87 10.08 7.70
CA GLN A 31 43.74 9.85 8.60
C GLN A 31 42.58 10.82 8.34
N GLN A 32 42.87 12.07 7.96
CA GLN A 32 41.84 13.06 7.61
C GLN A 32 41.12 12.70 6.29
N GLN A 33 41.86 12.13 5.32
CA GLN A 33 41.27 11.68 4.05
C GLN A 33 40.38 10.44 4.24
N GLN A 34 40.71 9.55 5.17
CA GLN A 34 39.88 8.38 5.48
C GLN A 34 38.58 8.77 6.21
N GLN A 35 38.61 9.80 7.06
CA GLN A 35 37.42 10.29 7.74
C GLN A 35 36.43 10.98 6.79
N GLN A 36 36.94 11.71 5.78
CA GLN A 36 36.10 12.35 4.78
C GLN A 36 35.43 11.33 3.84
N GLN A 37 36.11 10.21 3.55
CA GLN A 37 35.54 9.14 2.73
C GLN A 37 34.44 8.35 3.48
N GLN A 38 34.54 8.23 4.81
CA GLN A 38 33.50 7.57 5.61
C GLN A 38 32.24 8.43 5.75
N GLN A 39 32.39 9.76 5.80
CA GLN A 39 31.23 10.67 5.86
C GLN A 39 30.45 10.70 4.54
N GLN A 40 31.14 10.57 3.40
CA GLN A 40 30.47 10.53 2.10
C GLN A 40 29.74 9.20 1.85
N GLN A 41 30.17 8.10 2.48
CA GLN A 41 29.47 6.81 2.37
C GLN A 41 28.20 6.74 3.24
N GLN A 42 28.14 7.49 4.36
CA GLN A 42 26.94 7.56 5.19
C GLN A 42 25.83 8.43 4.57
N GLN A 43 26.19 9.46 3.80
CA GLN A 43 25.19 10.26 3.07
C GLN A 43 24.60 9.54 1.86
N GLN A 44 25.33 8.60 1.26
CA GLN A 44 24.81 7.82 0.13
C GLN A 44 23.88 6.67 0.56
N GLN A 45 23.99 6.19 1.81
CA GLN A 45 23.11 5.11 2.31
C GLN A 45 21.72 5.60 2.72
N GLN A 46 21.54 6.89 3.04
CA GLN A 46 20.20 7.46 3.29
C GLN A 46 19.41 7.76 2.02
N GLN A 47 20.06 7.87 0.85
CA GLN A 47 19.34 8.12 -0.41
C GLN A 47 18.87 6.83 -1.10
N VAL A 48 19.54 5.69 -0.89
CA VAL A 48 19.14 4.42 -1.51
C VAL A 48 17.95 3.77 -0.81
N GLN A 49 17.73 4.01 0.49
CA GLN A 49 16.59 3.43 1.20
C GLN A 49 15.26 4.12 0.89
N GLN A 50 15.26 5.30 0.27
CA GLN A 50 14.04 5.96 -0.20
C GLN A 50 13.66 5.59 -1.64
N GLN A 51 14.58 5.01 -2.43
CA GLN A 51 14.31 4.63 -3.82
C GLN A 51 13.88 3.17 -4.02
N GLN A 52 14.05 2.28 -3.03
CA GLN A 52 13.63 0.88 -3.15
C GLN A 52 12.17 0.58 -2.83
N MET A 53 11.38 1.56 -2.36
CA MET A 53 9.93 1.40 -2.21
C MET A 53 9.12 1.78 -3.47
N GLN A 54 9.79 2.24 -4.53
CA GLN A 54 9.11 2.76 -5.74
C GLN A 54 9.17 1.81 -6.95
N GLN A 55 9.55 0.55 -6.73
CA GLN A 55 9.64 -0.46 -7.80
C GLN A 55 8.58 -1.55 -7.72
N ASN A 56 7.44 -1.28 -7.07
CA ASN A 56 6.21 -1.87 -7.56
C ASN A 56 5.68 -0.88 -8.60
N PRO A 57 5.44 -1.27 -9.87
CA PRO A 57 4.52 -0.52 -10.70
C PRO A 57 3.15 -0.65 -10.02
N GLN A 58 2.90 0.20 -9.03
CA GLN A 58 1.55 0.59 -8.68
C GLN A 58 1.04 1.18 -9.98
N GLN A 59 0.36 0.34 -10.77
CA GLN A 59 -0.61 0.82 -11.74
C GLN A 59 -1.33 1.97 -11.05
N PRO A 60 -1.41 3.16 -11.67
CA PRO A 60 -2.19 4.24 -11.10
C PRO A 60 -3.49 3.61 -10.61
N PRO A 61 -3.88 3.77 -9.33
CA PRO A 61 -5.06 3.13 -8.80
C PRO A 61 -6.18 3.49 -9.76
N GLN A 62 -6.56 2.53 -10.60
CA GLN A 62 -7.63 2.75 -11.55
C GLN A 62 -8.79 3.05 -10.63
N PRO A 63 -9.42 4.24 -10.73
CA PRO A 63 -10.55 4.57 -9.87
C PRO A 63 -11.47 3.37 -9.95
N LEU A 64 -11.68 2.72 -8.80
CA LEU A 64 -12.32 1.41 -8.73
C LEU A 64 -13.77 1.62 -9.15
N ASP A 65 -14.01 1.63 -10.45
CA ASP A 65 -15.28 2.03 -11.01
C ASP A 65 -16.18 0.79 -10.99
N ASN A 66 -16.67 0.53 -9.78
CA ASN A 66 -17.62 -0.52 -9.47
C ASN A 66 -18.82 -0.46 -10.43
N ILE A 67 -19.24 0.74 -10.86
CA ILE A 67 -20.32 0.93 -11.83
C ILE A 67 -19.90 0.42 -13.22
N SER A 68 -18.70 0.76 -13.68
CA SER A 68 -18.17 0.20 -14.94
C SER A 68 -18.00 -1.31 -14.89
N LYS A 69 -17.59 -1.89 -13.74
CA LYS A 69 -17.54 -3.34 -13.54
C LYS A 69 -18.92 -3.98 -13.65
N ILE A 70 -19.94 -3.43 -13.00
CA ILE A 70 -21.33 -3.92 -13.13
C ILE A 70 -21.77 -3.88 -14.58
N LYS A 71 -21.55 -2.77 -15.29
CA LYS A 71 -21.90 -2.64 -16.71
C LYS A 71 -21.24 -3.73 -17.57
N SER A 72 -19.97 -4.06 -17.28
CA SER A 72 -19.26 -5.13 -17.99
C SER A 72 -19.82 -6.54 -17.69
N LEU A 73 -20.44 -6.74 -16.53
CA LEU A 73 -21.04 -8.01 -16.12
C LEU A 73 -22.46 -8.23 -16.69
N VAL A 74 -23.13 -7.19 -17.19
CA VAL A 74 -24.49 -7.30 -17.76
C VAL A 74 -24.54 -8.24 -18.97
N GLY A 75 -23.52 -8.23 -19.83
CA GLY A 75 -23.41 -9.15 -20.97
C GLY A 75 -23.31 -10.61 -20.50
N PRO A 76 -22.25 -10.96 -19.74
CA PRO A 76 -22.08 -12.29 -19.15
C PRO A 76 -23.30 -12.78 -18.35
N LEU A 77 -23.99 -11.90 -17.63
CA LEU A 77 -25.23 -12.25 -16.92
C LEU A 77 -26.33 -12.74 -17.87
N LYS A 78 -26.53 -12.03 -18.99
CA LYS A 78 -27.50 -12.42 -20.00
C LYS A 78 -27.11 -13.73 -20.68
N ASP A 79 -25.82 -13.89 -20.99
CA ASP A 79 -25.30 -15.07 -21.69
C ASP A 79 -25.42 -16.33 -20.82
N THR A 80 -25.02 -16.25 -19.55
CA THR A 80 -25.13 -17.37 -18.60
C THR A 80 -26.58 -17.72 -18.27
N LEU A 81 -27.47 -16.73 -18.15
CA LEU A 81 -28.91 -16.99 -18.01
C LEU A 81 -29.47 -17.71 -19.25
N ALA A 82 -29.14 -17.23 -20.45
CA ALA A 82 -29.57 -17.85 -21.70
C ALA A 82 -29.05 -19.29 -21.82
N MET A 83 -27.78 -19.52 -21.46
CA MET A 83 -27.18 -20.86 -21.46
C MET A 83 -27.85 -21.79 -20.44
N THR A 84 -28.17 -21.28 -19.25
CA THR A 84 -28.88 -22.02 -18.20
C THR A 84 -30.25 -22.49 -18.70
N ILE A 85 -31.04 -21.58 -19.29
CA ILE A 85 -32.36 -21.89 -19.84
C ILE A 85 -32.26 -22.88 -21.01
N LYS A 86 -31.31 -22.67 -21.93
CA LYS A 86 -31.06 -23.58 -23.06
C LYS A 86 -30.75 -24.99 -22.58
N THR A 87 -29.89 -25.10 -21.56
CA THR A 87 -29.50 -26.38 -20.96
C THR A 87 -30.68 -27.05 -20.28
N ALA A 88 -31.50 -26.30 -19.53
CA ALA A 88 -32.72 -26.81 -18.92
C ALA A 88 -33.72 -27.34 -19.97
N ALA A 89 -33.92 -26.59 -21.07
CA ALA A 89 -34.79 -27.01 -22.16
C ALA A 89 -34.28 -28.28 -22.85
N GLN A 90 -32.97 -28.42 -23.03
CA GLN A 90 -32.35 -29.64 -23.55
C GLN A 90 -32.59 -30.84 -22.65
N ILE A 91 -32.46 -30.68 -21.33
CA ILE A 91 -32.74 -31.74 -20.35
C ILE A 91 -34.21 -32.16 -20.41
N LEU A 92 -35.15 -31.22 -20.44
CA LEU A 92 -36.58 -31.51 -20.54
C LEU A 92 -36.93 -32.25 -21.84
N ASN A 93 -36.39 -31.79 -22.97
CA ASN A 93 -36.62 -32.43 -24.27
C ASN A 93 -35.98 -33.82 -24.35
N GLN A 94 -34.83 -34.01 -23.72
CA GLN A 94 -34.19 -35.32 -23.60
C GLN A 94 -35.03 -36.28 -22.76
N ASN A 95 -35.53 -35.83 -21.60
CA ASN A 95 -36.42 -36.64 -20.76
C ASN A 95 -37.70 -37.04 -21.52
N SER A 96 -38.31 -36.11 -22.26
CA SER A 96 -39.49 -36.40 -23.08
C SER A 96 -39.23 -37.44 -24.18
N GLN A 97 -38.03 -37.44 -24.79
CA GLN A 97 -37.66 -38.44 -25.81
C GLN A 97 -37.38 -39.82 -25.22
N ILE A 98 -36.84 -39.88 -24.00
CA ILE A 98 -36.65 -41.12 -23.24
C ILE A 98 -38.02 -41.72 -22.89
N ASP A 99 -38.95 -40.91 -22.37
CA ASP A 99 -40.30 -41.33 -22.01
C ASP A 99 -41.10 -41.82 -23.23
N SER A 100 -40.86 -41.22 -24.39
CA SER A 100 -41.49 -41.63 -25.66
C SER A 100 -40.84 -42.87 -26.30
N GLY A 101 -39.78 -43.43 -25.69
CA GLY A 101 -39.05 -44.58 -26.21
C GLY A 101 -38.18 -44.31 -27.45
N SER A 102 -38.00 -43.04 -27.85
CA SER A 102 -37.19 -42.64 -29.00
C SER A 102 -35.68 -42.60 -28.73
N GLN A 103 -35.26 -42.49 -27.46
CA GLN A 103 -33.84 -42.52 -27.06
C GLN A 103 -33.57 -43.54 -25.95
N LYS A 104 -32.43 -44.25 -26.03
CA LYS A 104 -31.95 -45.16 -24.98
C LYS A 104 -31.06 -44.42 -23.96
N ILE A 105 -31.19 -44.78 -22.68
CA ILE A 105 -30.49 -44.17 -21.55
C ILE A 105 -28.95 -44.19 -21.68
N SER A 106 -28.41 -45.16 -22.42
CA SER A 106 -26.98 -45.38 -22.60
C SER A 106 -26.24 -44.34 -23.47
N ASP A 107 -26.96 -43.45 -24.17
CA ASP A 107 -26.37 -42.44 -25.09
C ASP A 107 -26.47 -41.00 -24.54
N ILE A 108 -26.74 -40.87 -23.23
CA ILE A 108 -27.02 -39.58 -22.60
C ILE A 108 -25.72 -38.89 -22.18
N GLN A 109 -25.31 -37.87 -22.92
CA GLN A 109 -24.46 -36.81 -22.37
C GLN A 109 -25.33 -35.95 -21.47
N ILE A 110 -25.08 -35.98 -20.15
CA ILE A 110 -25.78 -35.15 -19.17
C ILE A 110 -25.35 -33.70 -19.38
N PRO A 111 -26.24 -32.80 -19.86
CA PRO A 111 -25.93 -31.39 -19.93
C PRO A 111 -25.74 -30.87 -18.50
N ARG A 112 -24.61 -30.23 -18.18
CA ARG A 112 -24.30 -29.76 -16.82
C ARG A 112 -25.05 -28.48 -16.48
N PHE A 113 -26.35 -28.59 -16.28
CA PHE A 113 -27.21 -27.50 -15.82
C PHE A 113 -26.67 -26.82 -14.56
N GLU A 114 -26.27 -27.61 -13.56
CA GLU A 114 -25.72 -27.11 -12.29
C GLU A 114 -24.55 -26.15 -12.48
N ARG A 115 -23.67 -26.42 -13.46
CA ARG A 115 -22.52 -25.54 -13.75
C ARG A 115 -22.97 -24.19 -14.31
N ASN A 116 -23.91 -24.19 -15.26
CA ASN A 116 -24.42 -22.94 -15.84
C ASN A 116 -25.17 -22.12 -14.78
N LEU A 117 -25.88 -22.79 -13.87
CA LEU A 117 -26.59 -22.16 -12.77
C LEU A 117 -25.60 -21.55 -11.75
N GLU A 118 -24.55 -22.27 -11.39
CA GLU A 118 -23.47 -21.78 -10.52
C GLU A 118 -22.78 -20.54 -11.11
N GLU A 119 -22.49 -20.54 -12.41
CA GLU A 119 -21.88 -19.40 -13.10
C GLU A 119 -22.82 -18.17 -13.11
N PHE A 120 -24.11 -18.38 -13.33
CA PHE A 120 -25.11 -17.31 -13.24
C PHE A 120 -25.14 -16.67 -11.83
N TYR A 121 -25.17 -17.49 -10.77
CA TYR A 121 -25.16 -16.96 -9.40
C TYR A 121 -23.84 -16.26 -9.05
N SER A 122 -22.70 -16.78 -9.49
CA SER A 122 -21.41 -16.13 -9.31
C SER A 122 -21.36 -14.72 -9.92
N ILE A 123 -22.00 -14.51 -11.08
CA ILE A 123 -22.10 -13.18 -11.69
C ILE A 123 -23.06 -12.28 -10.89
N CYS A 124 -24.18 -12.80 -10.40
CA CYS A 124 -25.09 -12.07 -9.53
C CYS A 124 -24.39 -11.58 -8.25
N ASP A 125 -23.62 -12.47 -7.59
CA ASP A 125 -22.87 -12.14 -6.38
C ASP A 125 -21.84 -11.02 -6.63
N GLN A 126 -21.14 -11.08 -7.76
CA GLN A 126 -20.19 -10.03 -8.16
C GLN A 126 -20.89 -8.69 -8.41
N ILE A 127 -22.04 -8.70 -9.09
CA ILE A 127 -22.84 -7.48 -9.31
C ILE A 127 -23.31 -6.92 -7.97
N GLU A 128 -23.82 -7.76 -7.08
CA GLU A 128 -24.27 -7.35 -5.75
C GLU A 128 -23.14 -6.73 -4.93
N LEU A 129 -21.96 -7.35 -4.94
CA LEU A 129 -20.77 -6.84 -4.24
C LEU A 129 -20.37 -5.45 -4.76
N HIS A 130 -20.32 -5.28 -6.08
CA HIS A 130 -19.99 -3.98 -6.67
C HIS A 130 -21.04 -2.92 -6.35
N LEU A 131 -22.34 -3.26 -6.38
CA LEU A 131 -23.41 -2.33 -6.02
C LEU A 131 -23.33 -1.90 -4.55
N LYS A 132 -23.14 -2.86 -3.63
CA LYS A 132 -22.95 -2.59 -2.20
C LYS A 132 -21.74 -1.69 -1.97
N THR A 133 -20.65 -1.93 -2.72
CA THR A 133 -19.43 -1.11 -2.63
C THR A 133 -19.69 0.31 -3.14
N SER A 134 -20.36 0.47 -4.29
CA SER A 134 -20.76 1.78 -4.81
C SER A 134 -21.60 2.60 -3.84
N ILE A 135 -22.57 1.96 -3.17
CA ILE A 135 -23.41 2.61 -2.16
C ILE A 135 -22.56 3.11 -0.98
N LYS A 136 -21.62 2.30 -0.49
CA LYS A 136 -20.71 2.70 0.59
C LYS A 136 -19.81 3.86 0.16
N CYS A 137 -19.27 3.85 -1.06
CA CYS A 137 -18.47 4.94 -1.59
C CYS A 137 -19.27 6.24 -1.69
N LEU A 138 -20.54 6.17 -2.10
CA LEU A 138 -21.43 7.33 -2.13
C LEU A 138 -21.65 7.90 -0.72
N GLY A 139 -22.02 7.05 0.24
CA GLY A 139 -22.21 7.49 1.63
C GLY A 139 -20.92 8.04 2.27
N GLN A 140 -19.77 7.48 1.92
CA GLN A 140 -18.46 8.01 2.33
C GLN A 140 -18.21 9.39 1.74
N ALA A 141 -18.53 9.62 0.46
CA ALA A 141 -18.38 10.94 -0.19
C ALA A 141 -19.31 11.99 0.44
N GLU A 142 -20.57 11.62 0.71
CA GLU A 142 -21.52 12.49 1.41
C GLU A 142 -21.03 12.86 2.82
N SER A 143 -20.54 11.88 3.56
CA SER A 143 -19.97 12.09 4.89
C SER A 143 -18.72 12.97 4.85
N SER A 144 -17.83 12.73 3.88
CA SER A 144 -16.66 13.57 3.64
C SER A 144 -17.06 15.02 3.40
N ASN A 145 -18.04 15.28 2.53
CA ASN A 145 -18.48 16.65 2.23
C ASN A 145 -19.22 17.32 3.39
N ARG A 146 -19.85 16.54 4.26
CA ARG A 146 -20.61 17.07 5.40
C ARG A 146 -19.71 17.41 6.59
N TYR A 147 -18.74 16.55 6.90
CA TYR A 147 -17.98 16.62 8.14
C TYR A 147 -16.55 17.14 7.97
N LEU A 148 -16.06 17.25 6.73
CA LEU A 148 -14.74 17.80 6.46
C LEU A 148 -14.85 19.15 5.76
N ASN A 149 -14.01 20.09 6.19
CA ASN A 149 -13.93 21.42 5.59
C ASN A 149 -13.20 21.41 4.23
N LEU A 150 -12.35 20.41 4.01
CA LEU A 150 -11.56 20.25 2.80
C LEU A 150 -11.74 18.83 2.23
N PRO A 151 -11.92 18.68 0.91
CA PRO A 151 -12.04 17.38 0.28
C PRO A 151 -10.73 16.59 0.37
N VAL A 152 -10.84 15.29 0.63
CA VAL A 152 -9.69 14.38 0.72
C VAL A 152 -9.40 13.77 -0.64
N VAL A 153 -8.14 13.80 -1.06
CA VAL A 153 -7.70 13.23 -2.33
C VAL A 153 -7.85 11.70 -2.27
N PRO A 154 -8.56 11.07 -3.23
CA PRO A 154 -8.84 9.62 -3.21
C PRO A 154 -7.59 8.74 -3.33
N THR A 155 -6.51 9.29 -3.90
CA THR A 155 -5.27 8.58 -4.18
C THR A 155 -4.17 8.94 -3.20
N ARG A 156 -3.45 7.93 -2.72
CA ARG A 156 -2.21 8.04 -1.93
C ARG A 156 -1.04 8.53 -2.80
N ASN A 157 -1.21 9.66 -3.47
CA ASN A 157 -0.14 10.26 -4.26
C ASN A 157 0.47 11.40 -3.45
N GLU A 158 1.56 11.11 -2.75
CA GLU A 158 2.30 12.07 -1.92
C GLU A 158 3.09 13.10 -2.75
N ASN A 159 3.12 13.00 -4.08
CA ASN A 159 4.06 13.75 -4.94
C ASN A 159 3.44 14.53 -6.10
N ILE A 160 2.13 14.77 -6.11
CA ILE A 160 1.53 15.70 -7.07
C ILE A 160 1.42 17.05 -6.37
N GLY A 161 1.80 18.15 -7.04
CA GLY A 161 1.62 19.50 -6.52
C GLY A 161 0.15 19.72 -6.17
N LEU A 162 -0.19 19.50 -4.90
CA LEU A 162 -1.55 19.54 -4.42
C LEU A 162 -1.92 20.99 -4.14
N ASN A 163 -3.08 21.38 -4.66
CA ASN A 163 -3.69 22.67 -4.33
C ASN A 163 -3.89 22.77 -2.81
N GLU A 164 -3.64 23.94 -2.22
CA GLU A 164 -3.88 24.23 -0.78
C GLU A 164 -5.31 23.94 -0.32
N ASN A 165 -6.24 23.76 -1.26
CA ASN A 165 -7.67 23.52 -1.03
C ASN A 165 -8.06 22.04 -0.92
N THR A 166 -7.11 21.11 -0.77
CA THR A 166 -7.39 19.66 -0.68
C THR A 166 -6.50 18.99 0.36
N LEU A 167 -7.02 17.96 1.03
CA LEU A 167 -6.27 17.18 2.03
C LEU A 167 -5.70 15.90 1.41
N THR A 168 -4.43 15.60 1.69
CA THR A 168 -3.91 14.23 1.51
C THR A 168 -4.54 13.28 2.53
N TYR A 169 -4.52 11.98 2.24
CA TYR A 169 -4.96 10.97 3.20
C TYR A 169 -4.18 11.04 4.52
N THR A 170 -2.86 11.29 4.45
CA THR A 170 -2.01 11.45 5.64
C THR A 170 -2.44 12.66 6.47
N GLN A 171 -2.66 13.82 5.84
CA GLN A 171 -3.14 15.01 6.55
C GLN A 171 -4.53 14.79 7.15
N PHE A 172 -5.43 14.13 6.43
CA PHE A 172 -6.75 13.75 6.94
C PHE A 172 -6.65 12.93 8.23
N LEU A 173 -5.78 11.91 8.27
CA LEU A 173 -5.58 11.09 9.48
C LEU A 173 -5.09 11.93 10.67
N VAL A 174 -4.17 12.86 10.43
CA VAL A 174 -3.69 13.78 11.47
C VAL A 174 -4.84 14.67 11.98
N THR A 175 -5.66 15.23 11.08
CA THR A 175 -6.82 16.05 11.44
C THR A 175 -7.83 15.27 12.27
N VAL A 176 -8.19 14.06 11.86
CA VAL A 176 -9.12 13.20 12.61
C VAL A 176 -8.55 12.83 13.97
N GLY A 177 -7.24 12.54 14.05
CA GLY A 177 -6.55 12.28 15.31
C GLY A 177 -6.67 13.45 16.29
N ALA A 178 -6.42 14.67 15.82
CA ALA A 178 -6.55 15.89 16.63
C ALA A 178 -8.01 16.13 17.09
N GLN A 179 -8.98 15.95 16.19
CA GLN A 179 -10.40 16.06 16.52
C GLN A 179 -10.81 15.05 17.60
N LEU A 180 -10.35 13.81 17.50
CA LEU A 180 -10.65 12.76 18.47
C LEU A 180 -10.05 13.07 19.85
N SER A 181 -8.81 13.55 19.91
CA SER A 181 -8.18 13.98 21.17
C SER A 181 -8.96 15.12 21.82
N TYR A 182 -9.35 16.13 21.04
CA TYR A 182 -10.12 17.26 21.53
C TYR A 182 -11.50 16.84 22.09
N ILE A 183 -12.21 15.94 21.40
CA ILE A 183 -13.48 15.40 21.89
C ILE A 183 -13.30 14.63 23.19
N LYS A 184 -12.21 13.85 23.33
CA LYS A 184 -11.90 13.15 24.58
C LYS A 184 -11.66 14.14 25.72
N GLU A 185 -10.90 15.21 25.49
CA GLU A 185 -10.66 16.24 26.52
C GLU A 185 -11.96 16.91 26.98
N ILE A 186 -12.87 17.25 26.05
CA ILE A 186 -14.19 17.79 26.39
C ILE A 186 -14.98 16.77 27.21
N HIS A 187 -15.00 15.50 26.79
CA HIS A 187 -15.73 14.44 27.48
C HIS A 187 -15.22 14.25 28.92
N GLU A 188 -13.91 14.16 29.11
CA GLU A 188 -13.30 14.05 30.44
C GLU A 188 -13.62 15.27 31.32
N THR A 189 -13.57 16.47 30.74
CA THR A 189 -13.92 17.71 31.45
C THR A 189 -15.38 17.72 31.88
N LEU A 190 -16.30 17.32 30.99
CA LEU A 190 -17.73 17.21 31.28
C LEU A 190 -18.01 16.14 32.33
N LEU A 191 -17.30 15.00 32.27
CA LEU A 191 -17.43 13.92 33.23
C LEU A 191 -16.97 14.36 34.63
N ALA A 192 -15.82 15.03 34.73
CA ALA A 192 -15.33 15.59 35.97
C ALA A 192 -16.30 16.64 36.55
N ALA A 193 -16.85 17.52 35.72
CA ALA A 193 -17.86 18.48 36.13
C ALA A 193 -19.14 17.78 36.63
N ALA A 194 -19.62 16.74 35.95
CA ALA A 194 -20.81 15.99 36.35
C ALA A 194 -20.62 15.25 37.68
N GLN A 195 -19.44 14.67 37.92
CA GLN A 195 -19.11 14.03 39.20
C GLN A 195 -19.07 15.02 40.36
N ASN A 196 -18.55 16.23 40.13
CA ASN A 196 -18.54 17.31 41.12
C ASN A 196 -19.96 17.78 41.49
N ILE A 197 -20.93 17.66 40.57
CA ILE A 197 -22.34 18.03 40.81
C ILE A 197 -23.14 16.89 41.46
N SER A 198 -22.75 15.63 41.26
CA SER A 198 -23.47 14.45 41.76
C SER A 198 -23.10 14.05 43.20
N LEU A 199 -22.17 14.77 43.85
CA LEU A 199 -21.88 14.58 45.27
C LEU A 199 -23.02 15.20 46.11
N PRO A 200 -23.78 14.40 46.89
CA PRO A 200 -24.71 14.96 47.85
C PRO A 200 -23.92 15.63 48.98
N GLU A 201 -24.35 16.83 49.39
CA GLU A 201 -23.88 17.54 50.59
C GLU A 201 -23.94 16.67 51.86
#